data_AF-A0A3B8MMI9-F1
#
_entry.id   AF-A0A3B8MMI9-F1
#
_cell.length_a   1.000
_cell.length_b   1.000
_cell.length_c   1.000
_cell.angle_alpha   90.00
_cell.angle_beta   90.00
_cell.angle_gamma   90.00
#
_symmetry.space_group_name_H-M   'P 1'
#
loop_
_entity.id
_entity.type
_entity.pdbx_description
1 polymer ?
#
loop_
_entity_poly.entity_id
_entity_poly.type
_entity_poly.pdbx_seq_one_letter_code
_entity_poly.pdbx_strand_id
1 'polypeptide(L)'
;MSYLETFEDVDIAMIAQGYDFADRNGKNPPRTIVVQSPPPEIERLIALTGQYVAPPNRWDWYILTSNLPALISKLAPVLEKRLEGSSAHRYTGAFSIDLGDRAGLSIAFEDGRITEASALEDISRADARFAKDTFLNLVFCERTYETLVSNHPDCTANREARTLSDCLFAPKPSVIHPMW
;
A
#
# COMPACT_ATOMS: atom_id res chain seq x y z
N MET A 1 -27.58 -5.55 24.99
CA MET A 1 -27.49 -4.13 24.60
C MET A 1 -26.53 -4.06 23.44
N SER A 2 -26.98 -3.51 22.31
CA SER A 2 -26.16 -3.39 21.10
C SER A 2 -25.22 -2.20 21.20
N TYR A 3 -24.01 -2.31 20.66
CA TYR A 3 -23.05 -1.19 20.61
C TYR A 3 -23.62 0.06 19.92
N LEU A 4 -24.50 -0.13 18.94
CA LEU A 4 -25.18 0.96 18.24
C LEU A 4 -26.15 1.74 19.14
N GLU A 5 -26.80 1.05 20.07
CA GLU A 5 -27.78 1.67 20.99
C GLU A 5 -27.07 2.50 22.07
N THR A 6 -25.85 2.10 22.45
CA THR A 6 -25.08 2.77 23.51
C THR A 6 -24.08 3.80 22.96
N PHE A 7 -23.90 3.89 21.64
CA PHE A 7 -22.85 4.73 21.05
C PHE A 7 -23.06 6.22 21.36
N GLU A 8 -24.30 6.72 21.25
CA GLU A 8 -24.62 8.11 21.57
C GLU A 8 -24.40 8.43 23.06
N ASP A 9 -24.80 7.53 23.96
CA ASP A 9 -24.59 7.71 25.40
C ASP A 9 -23.10 7.75 25.76
N VAL A 10 -22.29 6.91 25.12
CA VAL A 10 -20.82 6.90 25.30
C VAL A 10 -20.20 8.17 24.75
N ASP A 11 -20.63 8.64 23.57
CA ASP A 11 -20.13 9.87 22.95
C ASP A 11 -20.45 11.10 23.83
N ILE A 12 -21.69 11.20 24.32
CA ILE A 12 -22.12 12.25 25.25
C ILE A 12 -21.31 12.21 26.55
N ALA A 13 -21.09 11.02 27.13
CA ALA A 13 -20.31 10.86 28.34
C ALA A 13 -18.83 11.26 28.14
N MET A 14 -18.23 10.91 27.00
CA MET A 14 -16.86 11.30 26.64
C MET A 14 -16.73 12.82 26.46
N ILE A 15 -17.72 13.46 25.83
CA ILE A 15 -17.79 14.92 25.69
C ILE A 15 -17.90 15.58 27.09
N ALA A 16 -18.80 15.10 27.94
CA ALA A 16 -19.00 15.63 29.29
C ALA A 16 -17.73 15.51 30.15
N GLN A 17 -17.05 14.35 30.09
CA GLN A 17 -15.78 14.15 30.78
C GLN A 17 -14.67 15.08 30.27
N GLY A 18 -14.67 15.40 28.98
CA GLY A 18 -13.76 16.38 28.38
C GLY A 18 -13.96 17.80 28.92
N TYR A 19 -15.21 18.23 29.14
CA TYR A 19 -15.53 19.52 29.75
C TYR A 19 -15.19 19.55 31.25
N ASP A 20 -15.50 18.49 32.01
CA ASP A 20 -15.16 18.38 33.44
C ASP A 20 -13.64 18.42 33.70
N PHE A 21 -12.84 17.84 32.80
CA PHE A 21 -11.38 17.91 32.87
C PHE A 21 -10.86 19.34 32.68
N ALA A 22 -11.50 20.12 31.80
CA ALA A 22 -11.14 21.51 31.53
C ALA A 22 -11.39 22.41 32.74
N ASP A 23 -12.54 22.22 33.39
CA ASP A 23 -12.97 23.00 34.55
C ASP A 23 -12.06 22.78 35.76
N ARG A 24 -11.60 21.53 35.98
CA ARG A 24 -10.70 21.19 37.10
C ARG A 24 -9.26 21.66 36.91
N ASN A 25 -8.77 21.77 35.68
CA ASN A 25 -7.37 22.05 35.38
C ASN A 25 -7.10 23.46 34.85
N GLY A 26 -8.13 24.32 34.75
CA GLY A 26 -8.00 25.71 34.30
C GLY A 26 -7.42 25.88 32.88
N LYS A 27 -7.41 24.80 32.08
CA LYS A 27 -6.93 24.77 30.70
C LYS A 27 -8.10 24.45 29.79
N ASN A 28 -8.13 25.06 28.61
CA ASN A 28 -9.07 24.78 27.53
C ASN A 28 -9.29 23.25 27.40
N PRO A 29 -10.54 22.76 27.24
CA PRO A 29 -10.78 21.32 27.11
C PRO A 29 -9.91 20.74 25.99
N PRO A 30 -9.39 19.51 26.15
CA PRO A 30 -8.70 18.85 25.06
C PRO A 30 -9.64 18.76 23.86
N ARG A 31 -9.34 19.51 22.79
CA ARG A 31 -10.17 19.59 21.57
C ARG A 31 -10.20 18.28 20.77
N THR A 32 -9.44 17.27 21.17
CA THR A 32 -9.28 16.01 20.44
C THR A 32 -9.06 14.87 21.40
N ILE A 33 -9.93 13.85 21.34
CA ILE A 33 -9.74 12.56 21.99
C ILE A 33 -9.24 11.61 20.91
N VAL A 34 -8.05 11.05 21.10
CA VAL A 34 -7.46 10.08 20.15
C VAL A 34 -7.84 8.68 20.61
N VAL A 35 -8.68 8.00 19.84
CA VAL A 35 -8.96 6.58 20.03
C VAL A 35 -7.95 5.80 19.19
N GLN A 36 -7.05 5.07 19.82
CA GLN A 36 -6.09 4.23 19.11
C GLN A 36 -6.76 2.94 18.62
N SER A 37 -6.79 2.74 17.30
CA SER A 37 -7.23 1.51 16.64
C SER A 37 -8.64 1.02 17.01
N PRO A 38 -9.70 1.84 16.83
CA PRO A 38 -11.06 1.37 17.04
C PRO A 38 -11.44 0.25 16.05
N PRO A 39 -12.37 -0.65 16.40
CA PRO A 39 -12.98 -1.57 15.43
C PRO A 39 -13.58 -0.81 14.22
N PRO A 40 -13.60 -1.41 13.01
CA PRO A 40 -14.02 -0.72 11.79
C PRO A 40 -15.43 -0.12 11.83
N GLU A 41 -16.35 -0.74 12.58
CA GLU A 41 -17.72 -0.27 12.76
C GLU A 41 -17.76 1.02 13.59
N ILE A 42 -16.92 1.12 14.62
CA ILE A 42 -16.80 2.28 15.50
C ILE A 42 -16.10 3.44 14.75
N GLU A 43 -15.10 3.14 13.93
CA GLU A 43 -14.44 4.14 13.07
C GLU A 43 -15.45 4.82 12.14
N ARG A 44 -16.38 4.05 11.55
CA ARG A 44 -17.44 4.61 10.69
C ARG A 44 -18.41 5.49 11.46
N LEU A 45 -18.83 5.09 12.66
CA LEU A 45 -19.75 5.88 13.48
C LEU A 45 -19.10 7.20 13.91
N ILE A 46 -17.83 7.17 14.34
CA ILE A 46 -17.05 8.36 14.70
C ILE A 46 -16.84 9.29 13.48
N ALA A 47 -16.62 8.74 12.29
CA ALA A 47 -16.48 9.55 11.08
C ALA A 47 -17.76 10.31 10.71
N LEU A 48 -18.94 9.75 11.02
CA LEU A 48 -20.24 10.36 10.72
C LEU A 48 -20.62 11.49 11.69
N THR A 49 -20.07 11.52 12.91
CA THR A 49 -20.40 12.56 13.90
C THR A 49 -19.65 13.88 13.67
N GLY A 50 -18.75 13.95 12.69
CA GLY A 50 -18.05 15.18 12.29
C GLY A 50 -17.01 15.70 13.30
N GLN A 51 -16.82 15.01 14.43
CA GLN A 51 -15.77 15.30 15.42
C GLN A 51 -14.44 14.56 15.14
N TYR A 52 -14.37 13.80 14.05
CA TYR A 52 -13.17 13.10 13.63
C TYR A 52 -12.14 14.08 13.04
N VAL A 53 -11.16 14.47 13.86
CA VAL A 53 -9.88 14.97 13.34
C VAL A 53 -9.11 13.73 12.91
N ALA A 54 -9.01 13.52 11.59
CA ALA A 54 -8.17 12.46 11.03
C ALA A 54 -6.81 12.45 11.75
N PRO A 55 -6.27 11.29 12.16
CA PRO A 55 -5.06 11.24 12.95
C PRO A 55 -3.95 12.06 12.29
N PRO A 56 -3.19 12.86 13.06
CA PRO A 56 -2.16 13.72 12.51
C PRO A 56 -1.08 12.85 11.85
N ASN A 57 -0.85 13.11 10.56
CA ASN A 57 0.19 12.52 9.70
C ASN A 57 0.24 10.99 9.66
N ARG A 58 -0.46 10.39 8.69
CA ARG A 58 0.12 9.23 8.00
C ARG A 58 1.42 9.70 7.34
N TRP A 59 2.55 9.31 7.92
CA TRP A 59 3.83 9.44 7.23
C TRP A 59 3.88 8.38 6.14
N ASP A 60 3.64 8.79 4.91
CA ASP A 60 3.95 7.98 3.75
C ASP A 60 5.45 8.05 3.50
N TRP A 61 6.13 6.92 3.66
CA TRP A 61 7.56 6.82 3.44
C TRP A 61 7.84 6.53 1.97
N TYR A 62 8.43 7.50 1.27
CA TYR A 62 8.93 7.29 -0.09
C TYR A 62 10.33 6.67 -0.02
N ILE A 63 10.43 5.39 -0.40
CA ILE A 63 11.71 4.71 -0.55
C ILE A 63 12.15 4.87 -1.99
N LEU A 64 13.24 5.59 -2.23
CA LEU A 64 13.86 5.65 -3.55
C LEU A 64 14.90 4.52 -3.69
N THR A 65 14.83 3.79 -4.80
CA THR A 65 15.80 2.73 -5.10
C THR A 65 16.66 3.15 -6.29
N SER A 66 17.97 3.29 -6.08
CA SER A 66 18.91 3.69 -7.13
C SER A 66 19.24 2.57 -8.14
N ASN A 67 19.01 1.30 -7.78
CA ASN A 67 19.24 0.15 -8.64
C ASN A 67 18.12 -0.89 -8.47
N LEU A 68 17.08 -0.73 -9.27
CA LEU A 68 15.91 -1.60 -9.22
C LEU A 68 16.20 -3.04 -9.67
N PRO A 69 16.97 -3.32 -10.75
CA PRO A 69 17.36 -4.68 -11.10
C PRO A 69 18.03 -5.42 -9.94
N ALA A 70 18.98 -4.77 -9.25
CA ALA A 70 19.65 -5.37 -8.10
C ALA A 70 18.71 -5.62 -6.92
N LEU A 71 17.70 -4.77 -6.72
CA LEU A 71 16.66 -5.01 -5.72
C LEU A 71 15.83 -6.26 -6.06
N ILE A 72 15.41 -6.39 -7.32
CA ILE A 72 14.64 -7.56 -7.78
C ILE A 72 15.46 -8.85 -7.64
N SER A 73 16.73 -8.85 -8.03
CA SER A 73 17.60 -10.03 -7.83
C SER A 73 17.72 -10.43 -6.36
N LYS A 74 17.74 -9.47 -5.43
CA LYS A 74 17.73 -9.75 -3.98
C LYS A 74 16.38 -10.28 -3.49
N LEU A 75 15.28 -9.79 -4.06
CA LEU A 75 13.92 -10.23 -3.74
C LEU A 75 13.52 -11.53 -4.44
N ALA A 76 14.32 -12.01 -5.41
CA ALA A 76 14.00 -13.16 -6.24
C ALA A 76 13.49 -14.38 -5.45
N PRO A 77 14.13 -14.85 -4.37
CA PRO A 77 13.64 -16.02 -3.62
C PRO A 77 12.23 -15.85 -3.05
N VAL A 78 11.86 -14.61 -2.70
CA VAL A 78 10.52 -14.29 -2.17
C VAL A 78 9.51 -14.23 -3.30
N LEU A 79 9.89 -13.66 -4.45
CA LEU A 79 9.04 -13.55 -5.63
C LEU A 79 8.76 -14.93 -6.25
N GLU A 80 9.78 -15.78 -6.37
CA GLU A 80 9.67 -17.17 -6.84
C GLU A 80 8.68 -17.97 -5.97
N LYS A 81 8.80 -17.85 -4.64
CA LYS A 81 7.88 -18.51 -3.71
C LYS A 81 6.44 -18.02 -3.84
N ARG A 82 6.21 -16.79 -4.30
CA ARG A 82 4.86 -16.27 -4.56
C ARG A 82 4.28 -16.83 -5.87
N LEU A 83 5.13 -17.16 -6.83
CA LEU A 83 4.70 -17.83 -8.06
C LEU A 83 4.26 -19.27 -7.79
N GLU A 84 4.87 -19.95 -6.81
CA GLU A 84 4.44 -21.26 -6.34
C GLU A 84 2.97 -21.27 -5.87
N GLY A 85 2.12 -22.03 -6.56
CA GLY A 85 0.68 -22.11 -6.27
C GLY A 85 -0.17 -20.97 -6.83
N SER A 86 0.41 -20.03 -7.58
CA SER A 86 -0.33 -18.99 -8.30
C SER A 86 -0.73 -19.43 -9.71
N SER A 87 -1.53 -18.62 -10.41
CA SER A 87 -1.83 -18.83 -11.84
C SER A 87 -0.61 -18.68 -12.76
N ALA A 88 0.49 -18.07 -12.26
CA ALA A 88 1.76 -17.94 -12.96
C ALA A 88 2.82 -18.95 -12.45
N HIS A 89 2.39 -20.04 -11.82
CA HIS A 89 3.29 -21.11 -11.42
C HIS A 89 4.02 -21.69 -12.64
N ARG A 90 5.35 -21.86 -12.52
CA ARG A 90 6.24 -22.36 -13.59
C ARG A 90 6.28 -21.48 -14.85
N TYR A 91 5.99 -20.19 -14.70
CA TYR A 91 6.07 -19.24 -15.79
C TYR A 91 7.48 -19.19 -16.41
N THR A 92 7.53 -19.19 -17.74
CA THR A 92 8.76 -19.04 -18.53
C THR A 92 8.51 -17.96 -19.57
N GLY A 93 9.34 -16.92 -19.56
CA GLY A 93 9.13 -15.74 -20.38
C GLY A 93 9.91 -14.54 -19.86
N ALA A 94 9.56 -13.36 -20.35
CA ALA A 94 10.12 -12.11 -19.89
C ALA A 94 8.99 -11.18 -19.47
N PHE A 95 9.19 -10.47 -18.37
CA PHE A 95 8.29 -9.43 -17.91
C PHE A 95 8.98 -8.09 -18.07
N SER A 96 8.56 -7.32 -19.07
CA SER A 96 9.14 -6.02 -19.40
C SER A 96 8.28 -4.85 -18.90
N ILE A 97 8.93 -3.86 -18.28
CA ILE A 97 8.27 -2.78 -17.57
C ILE A 97 8.88 -1.44 -17.95
N ASP A 98 8.05 -0.48 -18.34
CA ASP A 98 8.37 0.93 -18.50
C ASP A 98 8.05 1.68 -17.19
N LEU A 99 9.07 2.31 -16.61
CA LEU A 99 8.98 3.03 -15.33
C LEU A 99 8.88 4.55 -15.52
N GLY A 100 8.81 5.03 -16.77
CA GLY A 100 8.89 6.44 -17.11
C GLY A 100 10.34 6.96 -17.14
N ASP A 101 10.53 8.17 -17.65
CA ASP A 101 11.83 8.86 -17.76
C ASP A 101 12.94 8.05 -18.47
N ARG A 102 12.56 7.17 -19.42
CA ARG A 102 13.47 6.25 -20.15
C ARG A 102 14.15 5.20 -19.27
N ALA A 103 13.62 4.94 -18.09
CA ALA A 103 14.01 3.81 -17.28
C ALA A 103 13.04 2.64 -17.54
N GLY A 104 13.60 1.47 -17.81
CA GLY A 104 12.83 0.24 -17.91
C GLY A 104 13.47 -0.88 -17.11
N LEU A 105 12.67 -1.90 -16.81
CA LEU A 105 13.09 -3.10 -16.10
C LEU A 105 12.65 -4.31 -16.91
N SER A 106 13.55 -5.26 -17.09
CA SER A 106 13.24 -6.58 -17.63
C SER A 106 13.54 -7.64 -16.58
N ILE A 107 12.61 -8.57 -16.39
CA ILE A 107 12.79 -9.74 -15.53
C ILE A 107 12.56 -10.99 -16.37
N ALA A 108 13.59 -11.83 -16.50
CA ALA A 108 13.52 -13.09 -17.19
C ALA A 108 13.16 -14.22 -16.22
N PHE A 109 12.29 -15.11 -16.67
CA PHE A 109 11.81 -16.25 -15.90
C PHE A 109 12.04 -17.57 -16.64
N GLU A 110 12.41 -18.60 -15.89
CA GLU A 110 12.48 -19.98 -16.35
C GLU A 110 11.91 -20.92 -15.29
N ASP A 111 10.86 -21.67 -15.62
CA ASP A 111 10.17 -22.60 -14.72
C ASP A 111 9.75 -21.94 -13.37
N GLY A 112 9.34 -20.67 -13.42
CA GLY A 112 8.93 -19.88 -12.25
C GLY A 112 10.09 -19.34 -11.42
N ARG A 113 11.33 -19.47 -11.88
CA ARG A 113 12.54 -18.88 -11.28
C ARG A 113 12.97 -17.64 -12.01
N ILE A 114 13.48 -16.65 -11.29
CA ILE A 114 14.04 -15.44 -11.90
C ILE A 114 15.48 -15.76 -12.30
N THR A 115 15.74 -15.79 -13.60
CA THR A 115 17.08 -16.06 -14.14
C THR A 115 17.90 -14.78 -14.32
N GLU A 116 17.23 -13.67 -14.64
CA GLU A 116 17.87 -12.39 -14.86
C GLU A 116 16.94 -11.22 -14.49
N ALA A 117 17.50 -10.17 -13.93
CA ALA A 117 16.85 -8.86 -13.82
C ALA A 117 17.82 -7.79 -14.33
N SER A 118 17.41 -7.02 -15.32
CA SER A 118 18.27 -6.04 -16.00
C SER A 118 17.50 -4.76 -16.35
N ALA A 119 18.25 -3.69 -16.59
CA ALA A 119 17.67 -2.47 -17.12
C ALA A 119 17.23 -2.69 -18.58
N LEU A 120 16.03 -2.23 -18.92
CA LEU A 120 15.50 -2.31 -20.27
C LEU A 120 15.79 -1.00 -21.01
N GLU A 121 16.57 -1.09 -22.09
CA GLU A 121 16.94 0.08 -22.90
C GLU A 121 15.82 0.52 -23.86
N ASP A 122 15.08 -0.45 -24.42
CA ASP A 122 13.96 -0.19 -25.32
C ASP A 122 12.61 -0.43 -24.63
N ILE A 123 12.02 0.66 -24.13
CA ILE A 123 10.71 0.66 -23.47
C ILE A 123 9.53 0.67 -24.45
N SER A 124 9.76 0.74 -25.77
CA SER A 124 8.70 0.91 -26.77
C SER A 124 7.72 -0.26 -26.85
N ARG A 125 8.15 -1.44 -26.38
CA ARG A 125 7.35 -2.68 -26.36
C ARG A 125 7.21 -3.27 -24.95
N ALA A 126 7.29 -2.45 -23.91
CA ALA A 126 7.09 -2.92 -22.56
C ALA A 126 5.69 -3.52 -22.35
N ASP A 127 5.62 -4.63 -21.61
CA ASP A 127 4.37 -5.34 -21.29
C ASP A 127 3.50 -4.58 -20.28
N ALA A 128 4.16 -3.80 -19.41
CA ALA A 128 3.53 -2.87 -18.48
C ALA A 128 4.22 -1.52 -18.51
N ARG A 129 3.44 -0.46 -18.29
CA ARG A 129 3.88 0.90 -18.05
C ARG A 129 3.33 1.36 -16.71
N PHE A 130 4.21 1.90 -15.87
CA PHE A 130 3.85 2.55 -14.62
C PHE A 130 4.27 4.02 -14.65
N ALA A 131 3.44 4.86 -14.02
CA ALA A 131 3.86 6.21 -13.70
C ALA A 131 5.07 6.19 -12.76
N LYS A 132 5.88 7.25 -12.83
CA LYS A 132 7.11 7.40 -12.04
C LYS A 132 6.85 7.11 -10.56
N ASP A 133 7.77 6.37 -9.94
CA ASP A 133 7.76 5.93 -8.53
C ASP A 133 6.58 5.04 -8.10
N THR A 134 5.57 4.87 -8.96
CA THR A 134 4.34 4.13 -8.63
C THR A 134 4.60 2.61 -8.62
N PHE A 135 5.57 2.15 -9.42
CA PHE A 135 6.00 0.75 -9.41
C PHE A 135 6.54 0.29 -8.05
N LEU A 136 7.17 1.18 -7.29
CA LEU A 136 7.72 0.83 -5.98
C LEU A 136 6.61 0.46 -4.98
N ASN A 137 5.42 1.05 -5.12
CA ASN A 137 4.25 0.69 -4.32
C ASN A 137 3.80 -0.76 -4.57
N LEU A 138 4.01 -1.30 -5.78
CA LEU A 138 3.83 -2.73 -6.07
C LEU A 138 4.93 -3.56 -5.42
N VAL A 139 6.20 -3.17 -5.63
CA VAL A 139 7.34 -3.92 -5.07
C VAL A 139 7.22 -4.09 -3.55
N PHE A 140 6.79 -3.04 -2.85
CA PHE A 140 6.54 -3.06 -1.40
C PHE A 140 5.18 -3.64 -1.00
N CYS A 141 4.39 -4.12 -1.96
CA CYS A 141 3.10 -4.79 -1.75
C CYS A 141 2.09 -3.90 -1.01
N GLU A 142 2.18 -2.58 -1.17
CA GLU A 142 1.27 -1.61 -0.55
C GLU A 142 -0.08 -1.60 -1.28
N ARG A 143 -0.04 -1.72 -2.62
CA ARG A 143 -1.22 -1.59 -3.49
C ARG A 143 -1.27 -2.72 -4.50
N THR A 144 -2.47 -3.02 -5.00
CA THR A 144 -2.68 -3.89 -6.15
C THR A 144 -2.51 -3.10 -7.45
N TYR A 145 -2.27 -3.81 -8.56
CA TYR A 145 -2.26 -3.18 -9.89
C TYR A 145 -3.57 -2.41 -10.17
N GLU A 146 -4.71 -2.97 -9.80
CA GLU A 146 -6.03 -2.35 -10.04
C GLU A 146 -6.20 -1.03 -9.28
N THR A 147 -5.73 -0.95 -8.04
CA THR A 147 -5.74 0.31 -7.26
C THR A 147 -4.77 1.34 -7.82
N LEU A 148 -3.70 0.91 -8.49
CA LEU A 148 -2.79 1.84 -9.15
C LEU A 148 -3.40 2.43 -10.42
N VAL A 149 -4.01 1.61 -11.26
CA VAL A 149 -4.68 2.07 -12.48
C VAL A 149 -5.84 3.00 -12.18
N SER A 150 -6.59 2.77 -11.10
CA SER A 150 -7.69 3.66 -10.71
C SER A 150 -7.21 5.07 -10.31
N ASN A 151 -5.99 5.17 -9.77
CA ASN A 151 -5.41 6.42 -9.29
C ASN A 151 -4.49 7.10 -10.32
N HIS A 152 -3.93 6.32 -11.24
CA HIS A 152 -2.98 6.76 -12.26
C HIS A 152 -3.41 6.25 -13.63
N PRO A 153 -4.10 7.07 -14.45
CA PRO A 153 -4.59 6.66 -15.76
C PRO A 153 -3.47 6.34 -16.76
N ASP A 154 -2.25 6.79 -16.49
CA ASP A 154 -1.07 6.51 -17.32
C ASP A 154 -0.50 5.09 -17.12
N CYS A 155 -0.94 4.38 -16.07
CA CYS A 155 -0.55 3.00 -15.81
C CYS A 155 -1.32 2.06 -16.76
N THR A 156 -0.60 1.28 -17.56
CA THR A 156 -1.19 0.31 -18.49
C THR A 156 -0.42 -1.01 -18.43
N ALA A 157 -1.08 -2.13 -18.69
CA ALA A 157 -0.44 -3.44 -18.74
C ALA A 157 -1.25 -4.37 -19.63
N ASN A 158 -0.56 -5.25 -20.34
CA ASN A 158 -1.23 -6.35 -21.04
C ASN A 158 -1.79 -7.38 -20.02
N ARG A 159 -2.59 -8.33 -20.51
CA ARG A 159 -3.27 -9.30 -19.62
C ARG A 159 -2.30 -10.19 -18.84
N GLU A 160 -1.18 -10.52 -19.47
CA GLU A 160 -0.13 -11.37 -18.90
C GLU A 160 0.64 -10.63 -17.80
N ALA A 161 1.12 -9.42 -18.10
CA ALA A 161 1.76 -8.51 -17.16
C ALA A 161 0.87 -8.17 -15.95
N ARG A 162 -0.44 -7.97 -16.16
CA ARG A 162 -1.38 -7.77 -15.04
C ARG A 162 -1.40 -8.99 -14.12
N THR A 163 -1.54 -10.19 -14.70
CA THR A 163 -1.57 -11.46 -13.94
C THR A 163 -0.26 -11.69 -13.20
N LEU A 164 0.89 -11.44 -13.85
CA LEU A 164 2.21 -11.54 -13.24
C LEU A 164 2.39 -10.53 -12.12
N SER A 165 1.96 -9.27 -12.32
CA SER A 165 2.03 -8.23 -11.29
C SER A 165 1.25 -8.61 -10.04
N ASP A 166 0.02 -9.11 -10.21
CA ASP A 166 -0.83 -9.52 -9.08
C ASP A 166 -0.25 -10.75 -8.35
N CYS A 167 0.37 -11.70 -9.06
CA CYS A 167 1.02 -12.87 -8.44
C CYS A 167 2.32 -12.50 -7.72
N LEU A 168 3.18 -11.69 -8.35
CA LEU A 168 4.50 -11.32 -7.82
C LEU A 168 4.39 -10.33 -6.66
N PHE A 169 3.45 -9.39 -6.75
CA PHE A 169 3.35 -8.22 -5.88
C PHE A 169 2.02 -8.16 -5.11
N ALA A 170 1.45 -9.33 -4.78
CA ALA A 170 0.24 -9.43 -3.99
C ALA A 170 0.33 -8.59 -2.70
N PRO A 171 -0.70 -7.79 -2.37
CA PRO A 171 -0.65 -6.83 -1.27
C PRO A 171 -0.44 -7.55 0.06
N LYS A 172 0.46 -6.99 0.89
CA LYS A 172 0.74 -7.50 2.23
C LYS A 172 0.74 -6.34 3.22
N PRO A 173 0.21 -6.53 4.44
CA PRO A 173 0.31 -5.51 5.46
C PRO A 173 1.78 -5.25 5.76
N SER A 174 2.25 -4.05 5.40
CA SER A 174 3.58 -3.56 5.71
C SER A 174 3.43 -2.37 6.67
N VAL A 175 4.15 -2.42 7.78
CA VAL A 175 4.19 -1.33 8.77
C VAL A 175 5.65 -1.04 9.05
N ILE A 176 6.04 0.21 8.80
CA ILE A 176 7.36 0.70 9.19
C ILE A 176 7.23 1.18 10.64
N HIS A 177 7.95 0.54 11.55
CA HIS A 177 8.09 1.03 12.91
C HIS A 177 9.25 2.02 12.96
N PRO A 178 8.98 3.33 13.11
CA PRO A 178 10.07 4.28 13.26
C PRO A 178 10.75 4.03 14.61
N MET A 179 12.06 3.82 14.60
CA MET A 179 12.86 3.80 15.83
C MET A 179 13.30 5.23 16.11
N TRP A 180 12.76 5.80 17.19
CA TRP A 180 13.13 7.11 17.73
C TRP A 180 14.02 6.90 18.94
#